data_AF-A0AA40ASF7-F1
#
_entry.id   AF-A0AA40ASF7-F1
#
_cell.length_a   1.000
_cell.length_b   1.000
_cell.length_c   1.000
_cell.angle_alpha   90.00
_cell.angle_beta   90.00
_cell.angle_gamma   90.00
#
_symmetry.space_group_name_H-M   'P 1'
#
loop_
_entity.id
_entity.type
_entity.pdbx_description
1 polymer ?
#
loop_
_entity_poly.entity_id
_entity_poly.type
_entity_poly.pdbx_seq_one_letter_code
_entity_poly.pdbx_strand_id
1 'polypeptide(L)'
;MATIAPTFQSRRRPPKPVLELVSRDDIRFRHPGYTNHSLFLTLPRVDSAASIPTYGVHHRIALLACQIIAGNAFTNSYLSLDKAGQQQVQVPLDGVLTEDEYYFIVEGFALYPIVPSFQDWEFPHGRVPDWWHSVNASPIVTIDCSITNAGYAVEEAHLVPKEERVWYRENEMERYGVGLPDIDNKANLLPLRKDIHYSFDARWFVIVPKMVTTDSSLQASPQYVTHIISQSAAELWPTYHTTIVESIHSKSRAYLFTRFAWAILFRVKLFVIAGEPRHVIRVARIPAGTKEYKTEYCGGAELENAYGGGG
;
A
#
# COMPACT_ATOMS: atom_id res chain seq x y z
N MET A 1 0.87 -62.12 -17.59
CA MET A 1 0.70 -60.97 -16.69
C MET A 1 -0.05 -59.89 -17.47
N ALA A 2 -1.32 -59.63 -17.13
CA ALA A 2 -2.10 -58.61 -17.83
C ALA A 2 -1.77 -57.22 -17.24
N THR A 3 -1.26 -56.33 -18.10
CA THR A 3 -0.94 -54.95 -17.76
C THR A 3 -2.24 -54.17 -17.56
N ILE A 4 -2.55 -53.79 -16.32
CA ILE A 4 -3.71 -52.95 -16.01
C ILE A 4 -3.41 -51.54 -16.51
N ALA A 5 -4.16 -51.07 -17.51
CA ALA A 5 -4.06 -49.70 -18.00
C ALA A 5 -4.51 -48.71 -16.90
N PRO A 6 -3.78 -47.60 -16.68
CA PRO A 6 -4.13 -46.63 -15.67
C PRO A 6 -5.50 -46.00 -15.99
N THR A 7 -6.40 -46.02 -15.01
CA THR A 7 -7.74 -45.46 -15.14
C THR A 7 -7.62 -43.93 -15.11
N PHE A 8 -7.92 -43.26 -16.23
CA PHE A 8 -7.96 -41.81 -16.28
C PHE A 8 -9.17 -41.31 -15.49
N GLN A 9 -8.94 -40.82 -14.27
CA GLN A 9 -9.96 -40.07 -13.55
C GLN A 9 -10.18 -38.73 -14.25
N SER A 10 -11.42 -38.53 -14.74
CA SER A 10 -11.90 -37.23 -15.22
C SER A 10 -11.75 -36.21 -14.08
N ARG A 11 -10.72 -35.35 -14.17
CA ARG A 11 -10.60 -34.20 -13.26
C ARG A 11 -11.56 -33.12 -13.75
N ARG A 12 -12.69 -32.96 -13.05
CA ARG A 12 -13.57 -31.82 -13.26
C ARG A 12 -12.86 -30.55 -12.79
N ARG A 13 -13.06 -29.44 -13.51
CA ARG A 13 -12.59 -28.13 -13.05
C ARG A 13 -13.19 -27.85 -11.66
N PRO A 14 -12.41 -27.30 -10.71
CA PRO A 14 -12.97 -26.82 -9.46
C PRO A 14 -14.12 -25.83 -9.71
N PRO A 15 -15.19 -25.84 -8.89
CA PRO A 15 -16.23 -24.81 -8.97
C PRO A 15 -15.61 -23.43 -8.75
N LYS A 16 -16.21 -22.40 -9.36
CA LYS A 16 -15.79 -21.01 -9.10
C LYS A 16 -16.05 -20.69 -7.62
N PRO A 17 -15.08 -20.12 -6.89
CA PRO A 17 -15.29 -19.72 -5.50
C PRO A 17 -16.30 -18.56 -5.43
N VAL A 18 -17.00 -18.47 -4.29
CA VAL A 18 -17.78 -17.27 -3.95
C VAL A 18 -16.80 -16.18 -3.54
N LEU A 19 -16.87 -15.02 -4.20
CA LEU A 19 -15.97 -13.91 -3.95
C LEU A 19 -16.54 -12.97 -2.89
N GLU A 20 -16.50 -13.40 -1.62
CA GLU A 20 -17.07 -12.64 -0.49
C GLU A 20 -16.58 -11.19 -0.41
N LEU A 21 -15.32 -10.94 -0.78
CA LEU A 21 -14.76 -9.59 -0.75
C LEU A 21 -15.49 -8.63 -1.68
N VAL A 22 -15.98 -9.10 -2.84
CA VAL A 22 -16.68 -8.28 -3.83
C VAL A 22 -18.09 -7.90 -3.37
N SER A 23 -18.67 -8.67 -2.44
CA SER A 23 -19.97 -8.35 -1.86
C SER A 23 -19.93 -7.33 -0.72
N ARG A 24 -18.75 -6.84 -0.33
CA ARG A 24 -18.58 -5.87 0.76
C ARG A 24 -18.33 -4.49 0.18
N ASP A 25 -18.93 -3.47 0.79
CA ASP A 25 -18.58 -2.08 0.50
C ASP A 25 -17.22 -1.74 1.09
N ASP A 26 -16.45 -0.91 0.38
CA ASP A 26 -15.19 -0.37 0.88
C ASP A 26 -15.42 0.70 1.96
N ILE A 27 -14.47 0.83 2.88
CA ILE A 27 -14.42 1.96 3.81
C ILE A 27 -13.97 3.21 3.06
N ARG A 28 -14.65 4.33 3.29
CA ARG A 28 -14.41 5.61 2.62
C ARG A 28 -13.61 6.57 3.50
N PHE A 29 -12.54 7.13 2.97
CA PHE A 29 -11.71 8.13 3.66
C PHE A 29 -11.83 9.49 2.97
N ARG A 30 -12.22 10.49 3.75
CA ARG A 30 -12.61 11.81 3.24
C ARG A 30 -11.70 12.92 3.72
N HIS A 31 -11.52 13.90 2.85
CA HIS A 31 -10.86 15.16 3.16
C HIS A 31 -11.86 16.14 3.77
N PRO A 32 -11.61 16.73 4.96
CA PRO A 32 -12.55 17.59 5.67
C PRO A 32 -12.76 18.96 5.02
N GLY A 33 -11.76 19.50 4.33
CA GLY A 33 -11.86 20.80 3.65
C GLY A 33 -12.72 20.86 2.38
N TYR A 34 -13.13 19.73 1.79
CA TYR A 34 -13.96 19.71 0.59
C TYR A 34 -15.42 19.38 0.91
N THR A 35 -16.36 20.13 0.32
CA THR A 35 -17.81 19.89 0.46
C THR A 35 -18.30 18.83 -0.52
N ASN A 36 -17.89 18.95 -1.79
CA ASN A 36 -18.19 17.99 -2.85
C ASN A 36 -16.93 17.18 -3.19
N HIS A 37 -17.13 15.93 -3.63
CA HIS A 37 -16.03 15.06 -4.08
C HIS A 37 -14.89 14.95 -3.05
N SER A 38 -15.24 14.85 -1.76
CA SER A 38 -14.25 14.82 -0.66
C SER A 38 -13.59 13.47 -0.44
N LEU A 39 -14.10 12.41 -1.07
CA LEU A 39 -13.57 11.05 -0.98
C LEU A 39 -12.25 10.97 -1.75
N PHE A 40 -11.14 10.68 -1.05
CA PHE A 40 -9.82 10.57 -1.68
C PHE A 40 -9.24 9.16 -1.66
N LEU A 41 -9.76 8.27 -0.81
CA LEU A 41 -9.29 6.90 -0.70
C LEU A 41 -10.45 5.98 -0.30
N THR A 42 -10.52 4.82 -0.93
CA THR A 42 -11.32 3.69 -0.45
C THR A 42 -10.41 2.49 -0.20
N LEU A 43 -10.73 1.71 0.83
CA LEU A 43 -10.02 0.47 1.14
C LEU A 43 -11.01 -0.66 1.43
N PRO A 44 -10.78 -1.87 0.89
CA PRO A 44 -11.69 -3.00 1.07
C PRO A 44 -11.64 -3.55 2.50
N ARG A 45 -12.77 -4.07 2.96
CA ARG A 45 -12.93 -4.68 4.29
C ARG A 45 -12.32 -6.08 4.33
N VAL A 46 -11.03 -6.14 4.68
CA VAL A 46 -10.19 -7.34 4.57
C VAL A 46 -9.73 -7.91 5.93
N ASP A 47 -9.73 -7.11 6.99
CA ASP A 47 -9.32 -7.51 8.34
C ASP A 47 -10.55 -7.95 9.16
N SER A 48 -10.47 -9.10 9.84
CA SER A 48 -11.54 -9.55 10.75
C SER A 48 -11.52 -8.72 12.03
N ALA A 49 -12.66 -8.15 12.42
CA ALA A 49 -12.85 -7.63 13.77
C ALA A 49 -13.13 -8.78 14.75
N ALA A 50 -12.98 -8.53 16.05
CA ALA A 50 -13.11 -9.54 17.11
C ALA A 50 -14.49 -10.22 17.15
N SER A 51 -15.53 -9.56 16.64
CA SER A 51 -16.87 -10.13 16.45
C SER A 51 -17.05 -10.62 15.01
N ILE A 52 -17.04 -11.94 14.81
CA ILE A 52 -17.45 -12.56 13.53
C ILE A 52 -18.94 -12.24 13.31
N PRO A 53 -19.39 -11.83 12.09
CA PRO A 53 -18.66 -11.75 10.82
C PRO A 53 -18.34 -10.31 10.38
N THR A 54 -17.90 -9.44 11.29
CA THR A 54 -17.60 -8.04 10.94
C THR A 54 -16.17 -7.91 10.38
N TYR A 55 -16.06 -7.36 9.17
CA TYR A 55 -14.78 -7.05 8.53
C TYR A 55 -14.56 -5.54 8.40
N GLY A 56 -13.29 -5.14 8.43
CA GLY A 56 -12.88 -3.76 8.37
C GLY A 56 -11.48 -3.59 7.80
N VAL A 57 -10.84 -2.48 8.15
CA VAL A 57 -9.47 -2.14 7.72
C VAL A 57 -8.60 -1.89 8.94
N HIS A 58 -7.40 -2.47 8.97
CA HIS A 58 -6.42 -2.25 10.03
C HIS A 58 -6.12 -0.76 10.22
N HIS A 59 -6.40 -0.23 11.41
CA HIS A 59 -6.42 1.21 11.69
C HIS A 59 -5.09 1.88 11.33
N ARG A 60 -3.96 1.35 11.80
CA ARG A 60 -2.64 1.93 11.54
C ARG A 60 -2.29 2.05 10.05
N ILE A 61 -2.79 1.11 9.23
CA ILE A 61 -2.50 1.05 7.79
C ILE A 61 -3.35 2.09 7.06
N ALA A 62 -4.64 2.18 7.40
CA ALA A 62 -5.53 3.22 6.89
C ALA A 62 -5.03 4.62 7.24
N LEU A 63 -4.60 4.82 8.50
CA LEU A 63 -4.04 6.09 8.94
C LEU A 63 -2.79 6.45 8.14
N LEU A 64 -1.81 5.54 8.00
CA LEU A 64 -0.62 5.84 7.21
C LEU A 64 -0.96 6.15 5.75
N ALA A 65 -1.86 5.40 5.13
CA ALA A 65 -2.28 5.65 3.76
C ALA A 65 -2.74 7.11 3.60
N CYS A 66 -3.60 7.59 4.52
CA CYS A 66 -4.05 8.98 4.53
C CYS A 66 -2.91 9.97 4.77
N GLN A 67 -1.98 9.67 5.69
CA GLN A 67 -0.82 10.52 5.99
C GLN A 67 0.11 10.69 4.78
N ILE A 68 0.34 9.63 4.00
CA ILE A 68 1.13 9.69 2.76
C ILE A 68 0.43 10.57 1.72
N ILE A 69 -0.87 10.39 1.56
CA ILE A 69 -1.69 11.19 0.63
C ILE A 69 -1.64 12.67 1.00
N ALA A 70 -1.60 13.00 2.30
CA ALA A 70 -1.45 14.35 2.81
C ALA A 70 0.01 14.82 2.94
N GLY A 71 0.94 14.26 2.15
CA GLY A 71 2.33 14.76 2.11
C GLY A 71 3.18 14.35 3.30
N ASN A 72 3.03 13.12 3.78
CA ASN A 72 3.76 12.58 4.94
C ASN A 72 3.42 13.30 6.27
N ALA A 73 2.13 13.59 6.48
CA ALA A 73 1.61 14.25 7.69
C ALA A 73 1.61 13.31 8.92
N PHE A 74 2.78 12.84 9.38
CA PHE A 74 2.85 11.72 10.34
C PHE A 74 2.54 12.06 11.80
N THR A 75 2.73 13.31 12.24
CA THR A 75 2.72 13.66 13.68
C THR A 75 1.42 14.30 14.14
N ASN A 76 0.81 15.17 13.33
CA ASN A 76 -0.31 16.03 13.75
C ASN A 76 -1.58 15.67 12.98
N SER A 77 -1.90 14.38 12.93
CA SER A 77 -3.02 13.88 12.14
C SER A 77 -3.69 12.67 12.77
N TYR A 78 -4.98 12.52 12.52
CA TYR A 78 -5.76 11.39 13.03
C TYR A 78 -6.99 11.12 12.17
N LEU A 79 -7.66 9.99 12.40
CA LEU A 79 -8.97 9.69 11.82
C LEU A 79 -10.09 10.13 12.77
N SER A 80 -11.15 10.70 12.22
CA SER A 80 -12.35 11.15 12.93
C SER A 80 -13.62 10.58 12.32
N LEU A 81 -14.67 10.43 13.14
CA LEU A 81 -16.01 10.03 12.69
C LEU A 81 -16.82 11.22 12.14
N ASP A 82 -16.37 12.43 12.40
CA ASP A 82 -17.01 13.66 11.96
C ASP A 82 -16.05 14.56 11.18
N LYS A 83 -16.62 15.38 10.29
CA LYS A 83 -15.88 16.32 9.46
C LYS A 83 -15.13 17.39 10.25
N ALA A 84 -15.63 17.77 11.43
CA ALA A 84 -15.03 18.80 12.26
C ALA A 84 -13.85 18.28 13.11
N GLY A 85 -13.59 16.97 13.10
CA GLY A 85 -12.50 16.37 13.86
C GLY A 85 -12.74 16.28 15.36
N GLN A 86 -13.99 16.43 15.83
CA GLN A 86 -14.36 16.43 17.24
C GLN A 86 -14.53 15.00 17.81
N GLN A 87 -14.85 14.04 16.95
CA GLN A 87 -15.09 12.63 17.28
C GLN A 87 -13.92 11.78 16.79
N GLN A 88 -12.74 12.00 17.36
CA GLN A 88 -11.55 11.22 17.05
C GLN A 88 -11.81 9.72 17.26
N VAL A 89 -11.34 8.90 16.32
CA VAL A 89 -11.43 7.44 16.39
C VAL A 89 -10.71 6.91 17.63
N GLN A 90 -11.44 6.18 18.46
CA GLN A 90 -10.91 5.56 19.70
C GLN A 90 -10.42 4.13 19.50
N VAL A 91 -10.62 3.55 18.31
CA VAL A 91 -10.10 2.22 17.97
C VAL A 91 -8.57 2.25 18.10
N PRO A 92 -7.93 1.28 18.79
CA PRO A 92 -6.48 1.22 18.87
C PRO A 92 -5.83 1.15 17.48
N LEU A 93 -4.57 1.59 17.35
CA LEU A 93 -3.88 1.55 16.05
C LEU A 93 -3.76 0.14 15.48
N ASP A 94 -3.57 -0.88 16.33
CA ASP A 94 -3.53 -2.29 15.90
C ASP A 94 -4.93 -2.95 15.89
N GLY A 95 -5.99 -2.13 16.03
CA GLY A 95 -7.38 -2.53 15.89
C GLY A 95 -7.90 -2.44 14.45
N VAL A 96 -9.18 -2.75 14.28
CA VAL A 96 -9.86 -2.80 12.98
C VAL A 96 -10.95 -1.73 12.93
N LEU A 97 -10.89 -0.87 11.93
CA LEU A 97 -11.89 0.16 11.63
C LEU A 97 -13.10 -0.48 10.96
N THR A 98 -14.29 -0.27 11.50
CA THR A 98 -15.53 -0.94 11.03
C THR A 98 -16.60 -0.01 10.48
N GLU A 99 -16.58 1.29 10.82
CA GLU A 99 -17.50 2.27 10.23
C GLU A 99 -17.33 2.41 8.70
N ASP A 100 -18.36 2.90 8.02
CA ASP A 100 -18.40 3.04 6.56
C ASP A 100 -17.59 4.23 6.03
N GLU A 101 -17.32 5.20 6.88
CA GLU A 101 -16.54 6.37 6.51
C GLU A 101 -15.78 7.00 7.67
N TYR A 102 -14.66 7.62 7.33
CA TYR A 102 -13.80 8.37 8.23
C TYR A 102 -13.31 9.65 7.56
N TYR A 103 -13.08 10.68 8.36
CA TYR A 103 -12.39 11.90 7.93
C TYR A 103 -10.94 11.85 8.40
N PHE A 104 -10.01 12.15 7.50
CA PHE A 104 -8.60 12.33 7.89
C PHE A 104 -8.38 13.78 8.26
N ILE A 105 -8.00 14.03 9.50
CA ILE A 105 -7.80 15.37 10.05
C ILE A 105 -6.30 15.63 10.15
N VAL A 106 -5.87 16.81 9.69
CA VAL A 106 -4.53 17.35 9.94
C VAL A 106 -4.70 18.60 10.80
N GLU A 107 -4.16 18.58 12.02
CA GLU A 107 -4.35 19.66 12.99
C GLU A 107 -3.84 21.00 12.45
N GLY A 108 -4.65 22.05 12.60
CA GLY A 108 -4.33 23.38 12.09
C GLY A 108 -4.62 23.60 10.61
N PHE A 109 -5.01 22.57 9.86
CA PHE A 109 -5.28 22.67 8.43
C PHE A 109 -6.68 22.18 8.07
N ALA A 110 -7.63 23.12 7.92
CA ALA A 110 -8.96 22.81 7.39
C ALA A 110 -8.90 22.28 5.95
N LEU A 111 -7.93 22.78 5.15
CA LEU A 111 -7.73 22.44 3.74
C LEU A 111 -6.26 22.10 3.47
N TYR A 112 -5.81 20.91 3.92
CA TYR A 112 -4.43 20.45 3.71
C TYR A 112 -4.18 20.07 2.25
N PRO A 113 -2.94 20.21 1.75
CA PRO A 113 -2.59 19.83 0.39
C PRO A 113 -2.50 18.30 0.25
N ILE A 114 -2.83 17.79 -0.93
CA ILE A 114 -2.72 16.36 -1.27
C ILE A 114 -1.61 16.12 -2.29
N VAL A 115 -0.90 15.02 -2.16
CA VAL A 115 0.04 14.51 -3.16
C VAL A 115 -0.76 13.93 -4.32
N PRO A 116 -0.74 14.55 -5.52
CA PRO A 116 -1.64 14.19 -6.61
C PRO A 116 -1.18 12.93 -7.37
N SER A 117 0.11 12.58 -7.29
CA SER A 117 0.68 11.39 -7.93
C SER A 117 1.93 10.92 -7.20
N PHE A 118 2.37 9.69 -7.46
CA PHE A 118 3.64 9.19 -6.90
C PHE A 118 4.86 10.02 -7.34
N GLN A 119 4.84 10.55 -8.57
CA GLN A 119 5.93 11.40 -9.11
C GLN A 119 6.08 12.71 -8.32
N ASP A 120 4.99 13.21 -7.74
CA ASP A 120 4.97 14.42 -6.91
C ASP A 120 5.31 14.14 -5.43
N TRP A 121 5.45 12.88 -5.04
CA TRP A 121 5.70 12.50 -3.66
C TRP A 121 7.18 12.68 -3.28
N GLU A 122 7.42 13.18 -2.07
CA GLU A 122 8.75 13.20 -1.45
C GLU A 122 8.91 11.97 -0.57
N PHE A 123 9.99 11.20 -0.78
CA PHE A 123 10.34 10.15 0.16
C PHE A 123 10.73 10.76 1.51
N PRO A 124 10.12 10.33 2.62
CA PRO A 124 10.38 10.92 3.94
C PRO A 124 11.70 10.41 4.55
N HIS A 125 12.83 10.85 4.01
CA HIS A 125 14.16 10.49 4.52
C HIS A 125 14.27 10.76 6.01
N GLY A 126 14.70 9.74 6.78
CA GLY A 126 14.82 9.83 8.24
C GLY A 126 13.49 9.98 9.00
N ARG A 127 12.35 10.01 8.30
CA ARG A 127 11.00 10.19 8.87
C ARG A 127 10.06 9.02 8.57
N VAL A 128 10.56 7.91 8.00
CA VAL A 128 9.80 6.66 7.91
C VAL A 128 9.41 6.22 9.32
N PRO A 129 8.13 5.94 9.61
CA PRO A 129 7.70 5.59 10.98
C PRO A 129 8.48 4.41 11.57
N ASP A 130 8.78 4.47 12.86
CA ASP A 130 9.61 3.46 13.55
C ASP A 130 8.99 2.06 13.56
N TRP A 131 7.65 1.98 13.47
CA TRP A 131 6.93 0.71 13.40
C TRP A 131 7.06 0.01 12.03
N TRP A 132 7.49 0.72 10.98
CA TRP A 132 8.22 0.08 9.87
C TRP A 132 9.59 -0.28 10.38
N HIS A 133 9.70 -1.43 11.04
CA HIS A 133 10.93 -1.91 11.62
C HIS A 133 11.97 -2.26 10.55
N SER A 134 13.24 -2.32 10.96
CA SER A 134 14.29 -2.86 10.09
C SER A 134 14.02 -4.33 9.81
N VAL A 135 14.27 -4.75 8.57
CA VAL A 135 14.10 -6.15 8.17
C VAL A 135 15.22 -6.98 8.79
N ASN A 136 14.86 -7.98 9.58
CA ASN A 136 15.82 -8.97 10.06
C ASN A 136 16.24 -9.84 8.87
N ALA A 137 17.53 -9.87 8.56
CA ALA A 137 18.05 -10.71 7.49
C ALA A 137 17.71 -12.18 7.78
N SER A 138 17.02 -12.84 6.86
CA SER A 138 16.95 -14.29 6.91
C SER A 138 18.35 -14.83 6.55
N PRO A 139 18.91 -15.77 7.33
CA PRO A 139 20.24 -16.33 7.05
C PRO A 139 20.27 -17.16 5.76
N ILE A 140 19.09 -17.50 5.22
CA ILE A 140 18.92 -18.28 4.00
C ILE A 140 18.19 -17.39 2.99
N VAL A 141 18.90 -16.95 1.94
CA VAL A 141 18.29 -16.31 0.78
C VAL A 141 17.82 -17.43 -0.15
N THR A 142 16.52 -17.67 -0.19
CA THR A 142 15.92 -18.63 -1.14
C THR A 142 15.56 -17.92 -2.45
N ILE A 143 15.58 -18.67 -3.55
CA ILE A 143 15.06 -18.22 -4.85
C ILE A 143 13.56 -18.48 -4.99
N ASP A 144 12.93 -18.99 -3.94
CA ASP A 144 11.51 -19.33 -3.92
C ASP A 144 10.66 -18.07 -3.76
N CYS A 145 9.39 -18.16 -4.15
CA CYS A 145 8.45 -17.07 -3.95
C CYS A 145 8.32 -16.73 -2.46
N SER A 146 8.57 -15.46 -2.11
CA SER A 146 8.55 -14.91 -0.75
C SER A 146 7.19 -15.00 -0.05
N ILE A 147 6.12 -15.32 -0.77
CA ILE A 147 4.74 -15.40 -0.24
C ILE A 147 4.19 -16.83 -0.29
N THR A 148 4.53 -17.60 -1.33
CA THR A 148 3.92 -18.93 -1.57
C THR A 148 4.88 -20.08 -1.33
N ASN A 149 6.17 -19.78 -1.10
CA ASN A 149 7.26 -20.74 -1.01
C ASN A 149 7.39 -21.65 -2.25
N ALA A 150 6.83 -21.24 -3.39
CA ALA A 150 6.93 -21.97 -4.63
C ALA A 150 8.28 -21.71 -5.31
N GLY A 151 9.02 -22.77 -5.63
CA GLY A 151 10.29 -22.70 -6.36
C GLY A 151 10.17 -22.74 -7.89
N TYR A 152 8.97 -22.58 -8.45
CA TYR A 152 8.74 -22.57 -9.89
C TYR A 152 8.04 -21.28 -10.32
N ALA A 153 8.32 -20.86 -11.56
CA ALA A 153 7.76 -19.63 -12.15
C ALA A 153 7.94 -18.40 -11.24
N VAL A 154 9.13 -18.26 -10.65
CA VAL A 154 9.51 -17.13 -9.80
C VAL A 154 10.23 -16.08 -10.65
N GLU A 155 9.91 -14.82 -10.39
CA GLU A 155 10.55 -13.64 -10.98
C GLU A 155 10.97 -12.68 -9.87
N GLU A 156 11.91 -11.79 -10.18
CA GLU A 156 12.32 -10.71 -9.27
C GLU A 156 11.38 -9.52 -9.47
N ALA A 157 10.55 -9.25 -8.46
CA ALA A 157 9.64 -8.12 -8.45
C ALA A 157 10.32 -6.89 -7.81
N HIS A 158 10.23 -5.75 -8.48
CA HIS A 158 10.76 -4.50 -7.95
C HIS A 158 9.81 -3.91 -6.90
N LEU A 159 10.35 -3.63 -5.70
CA LEU A 159 9.63 -2.90 -4.66
C LEU A 159 9.40 -1.43 -5.08
N VAL A 160 10.40 -0.79 -5.67
CA VAL A 160 10.25 0.46 -6.42
C VAL A 160 10.30 0.13 -7.90
N PRO A 161 9.17 0.19 -8.63
CA PRO A 161 9.09 -0.23 -10.03
C PRO A 161 10.10 0.47 -10.93
N LYS A 162 10.53 -0.21 -11.99
CA LYS A 162 11.53 0.33 -12.94
C LYS A 162 11.04 1.59 -13.65
N GLU A 163 9.74 1.68 -13.87
CA GLU A 163 9.06 2.81 -14.48
C GLU A 163 9.28 4.09 -13.66
N GLU A 164 9.50 3.96 -12.35
CA GLU A 164 9.72 5.07 -11.41
C GLU A 164 11.20 5.49 -11.31
N ARG A 165 12.05 5.12 -12.27
CA ARG A 165 13.51 5.38 -12.21
C ARG A 165 13.87 6.86 -12.04
N VAL A 166 13.08 7.76 -12.62
CA VAL A 166 13.29 9.21 -12.46
C VAL A 166 13.03 9.61 -11.01
N TRP A 167 11.86 9.24 -10.47
CA TRP A 167 11.51 9.49 -9.07
C TRP A 167 12.53 8.87 -8.10
N TYR A 168 12.97 7.63 -8.38
CA TYR A 168 13.96 6.91 -7.58
C TYR A 168 15.26 7.71 -7.42
N ARG A 169 15.80 8.22 -8.54
CA ARG A 169 17.02 9.02 -8.54
C ARG A 169 16.81 10.37 -7.89
N GLU A 170 15.70 11.04 -8.18
CA GLU A 170 15.41 12.35 -7.61
C GLU A 170 15.19 12.32 -6.09
N ASN A 171 14.77 11.18 -5.55
CA ASN A 171 14.64 10.95 -4.10
C ASN A 171 15.85 10.17 -3.54
N GLU A 172 16.99 10.16 -4.25
CA GLU A 172 18.25 9.54 -3.79
C GLU A 172 18.08 8.12 -3.22
N MET A 173 17.15 7.34 -3.77
CA MET A 173 16.77 6.05 -3.19
C MET A 173 17.89 5.03 -3.24
N GLU A 174 18.91 5.24 -4.08
CA GLU A 174 20.15 4.45 -4.12
C GLU A 174 20.86 4.37 -2.76
N ARG A 175 20.69 5.37 -1.89
CA ARG A 175 21.36 5.41 -0.58
C ARG A 175 20.93 4.29 0.37
N TYR A 176 19.78 3.68 0.11
CA TYR A 176 19.27 2.56 0.90
C TYR A 176 19.73 1.20 0.38
N GLY A 177 20.29 1.15 -0.83
CA GLY A 177 20.77 -0.07 -1.46
C GLY A 177 22.12 -0.56 -0.94
N VAL A 178 22.60 -1.65 -1.54
CA VAL A 178 23.96 -2.16 -1.33
C VAL A 178 24.77 -2.13 -2.62
N GLY A 179 26.05 -1.76 -2.55
CA GLY A 179 26.92 -1.71 -3.73
C GLY A 179 26.64 -0.51 -4.64
N LEU A 180 26.62 -0.73 -5.95
CA LEU A 180 26.48 0.35 -6.92
C LEU A 180 25.05 0.94 -6.90
N PRO A 181 24.91 2.28 -7.06
CA PRO A 181 23.63 2.97 -7.21
C PRO A 181 22.85 2.48 -8.44
N ASP A 182 21.91 1.57 -8.23
CA ASP A 182 21.04 1.07 -9.31
C ASP A 182 19.63 0.79 -8.79
N ILE A 183 18.64 0.91 -9.68
CA ILE A 183 17.25 0.53 -9.38
C ILE A 183 17.09 -0.99 -9.31
N ASP A 184 17.99 -1.74 -9.97
CA ASP A 184 18.09 -3.20 -9.91
C ASP A 184 18.86 -3.68 -8.65
N ASN A 185 18.93 -2.85 -7.61
CA ASN A 185 19.57 -3.22 -6.35
C ASN A 185 18.88 -4.44 -5.72
N LYS A 186 19.64 -5.40 -5.19
CA LYS A 186 19.08 -6.57 -4.50
C LYS A 186 18.12 -6.23 -3.36
N ALA A 187 18.35 -5.09 -2.67
CA ALA A 187 17.45 -4.62 -1.62
C ALA A 187 16.09 -4.11 -2.15
N ASN A 188 16.00 -3.80 -3.45
CA ASN A 188 14.80 -3.38 -4.15
C ASN A 188 14.09 -4.55 -4.86
N LEU A 189 14.58 -5.78 -4.73
CA LEU A 189 14.02 -6.97 -5.39
C LEU A 189 13.38 -7.90 -4.38
N LEU A 190 12.26 -8.52 -4.77
CA LEU A 190 11.57 -9.54 -3.99
C LEU A 190 11.18 -10.71 -4.91
N PRO A 191 11.64 -11.95 -4.66
CA PRO A 191 11.27 -13.08 -5.49
C PRO A 191 9.78 -13.42 -5.30
N LEU A 192 9.00 -13.41 -6.38
CA LEU A 192 7.56 -13.68 -6.38
C LEU A 192 7.18 -14.63 -7.52
N ARG A 193 6.23 -15.53 -7.26
CA ARG A 193 5.60 -16.36 -8.31
C ARG A 193 4.84 -15.44 -9.28
N LYS A 194 4.89 -15.71 -10.60
CA LYS A 194 4.36 -14.82 -11.65
C LYS A 194 2.93 -14.28 -11.42
N ASP A 195 2.01 -15.10 -10.90
CA ASP A 195 0.63 -14.69 -10.58
C ASP A 195 0.58 -13.68 -9.41
N ILE A 196 1.40 -13.91 -8.39
CA ILE A 196 1.57 -13.00 -7.24
C ILE A 196 2.29 -11.72 -7.67
N HIS A 197 3.33 -11.84 -8.50
CA HIS A 197 4.05 -10.70 -9.07
C HIS A 197 3.12 -9.78 -9.85
N TYR A 198 2.33 -10.35 -10.78
CA TYR A 198 1.32 -9.58 -11.53
C TYR A 198 0.36 -8.84 -10.60
N SER A 199 -0.16 -9.53 -9.58
CA SER A 199 -1.10 -8.95 -8.62
C SER A 199 -0.47 -7.85 -7.77
N PHE A 200 0.82 -7.98 -7.47
CA PHE A 200 1.60 -6.96 -6.77
C PHE A 200 1.68 -5.70 -7.62
N ASP A 201 2.12 -5.80 -8.88
CA ASP A 201 2.29 -4.66 -9.81
C ASP A 201 0.96 -4.03 -10.24
N ALA A 202 -0.10 -4.83 -10.26
CA ALA A 202 -1.46 -4.32 -10.41
C ALA A 202 -1.99 -3.59 -9.15
N ARG A 203 -1.16 -3.43 -8.10
CA ARG A 203 -1.48 -2.73 -6.84
C ARG A 203 -2.67 -3.35 -6.10
N TRP A 204 -2.83 -4.67 -6.21
CA TRP A 204 -3.92 -5.37 -5.54
C TRP A 204 -3.65 -5.60 -4.05
N PHE A 205 -2.38 -5.68 -3.68
CA PHE A 205 -1.92 -5.79 -2.31
C PHE A 205 -0.59 -5.07 -2.10
N VAL A 206 -0.26 -4.83 -0.84
CA VAL A 206 0.99 -4.21 -0.38
C VAL A 206 1.65 -5.10 0.68
N ILE A 207 2.89 -4.79 1.03
CA ILE A 207 3.62 -5.47 2.11
C ILE A 207 3.84 -4.47 3.24
N VAL A 208 3.32 -4.79 4.42
CA VAL A 208 3.27 -3.87 5.56
C VAL A 208 3.58 -4.60 6.86
N PRO A 209 4.17 -3.93 7.86
CA PRO A 209 4.40 -4.52 9.16
C PRO A 209 3.08 -4.63 9.93
N LYS A 210 2.81 -5.80 10.52
CA LYS A 210 1.73 -6.04 11.48
C LYS A 210 2.25 -6.84 12.67
N MET A 211 1.59 -6.71 13.82
CA MET A 211 1.84 -7.59 14.96
C MET A 211 1.25 -8.97 14.67
N VAL A 212 2.08 -10.00 14.65
CA VAL A 212 1.69 -11.38 14.36
C VAL A 212 2.09 -12.28 15.52
N THR A 213 1.16 -13.16 15.91
CA THR A 213 1.41 -14.24 16.87
C THR A 213 1.67 -15.53 16.10
N THR A 214 2.94 -15.96 16.04
CA THR A 214 3.35 -17.17 15.31
C THR A 214 3.19 -18.45 16.12
N ASP A 215 3.17 -18.33 17.45
CA ASP A 215 2.89 -19.40 18.41
C ASP A 215 2.04 -18.81 19.54
N SER A 216 0.96 -19.49 19.92
CA SER A 216 0.04 -19.08 20.98
C SER A 216 0.72 -18.86 22.34
N SER A 217 1.93 -19.38 22.53
CA SER A 217 2.75 -19.20 23.73
C SER A 217 3.72 -18.00 23.67
N LEU A 218 3.89 -17.39 22.50
CA LEU A 218 4.81 -16.26 22.28
C LEU A 218 4.07 -14.92 22.25
N GLN A 219 4.76 -13.87 22.67
CA GLN A 219 4.28 -12.50 22.48
C GLN A 219 4.24 -12.18 20.98
N ALA A 220 3.21 -11.43 20.56
CA ALA A 220 3.12 -10.94 19.20
C ALA A 220 4.38 -10.15 18.83
N SER A 221 4.91 -10.38 17.63
CA SER A 221 6.08 -9.68 17.11
C SER A 221 5.75 -9.01 15.79
N PRO A 222 6.38 -7.88 15.45
CA PRO A 222 6.15 -7.22 14.18
C PRO A 222 6.74 -8.07 13.05
N GLN A 223 5.92 -8.38 12.05
CA GLN A 223 6.29 -9.12 10.85
C GLN A 223 5.81 -8.37 9.60
N TYR A 224 6.57 -8.42 8.52
CA TYR A 224 6.09 -7.96 7.23
C TYR A 224 5.12 -8.98 6.65
N VAL A 225 3.90 -8.52 6.36
CA VAL A 225 2.83 -9.34 5.81
C VAL A 225 2.22 -8.71 4.57
N THR A 226 1.61 -9.52 3.74
CA THR A 226 0.75 -9.05 2.66
C THR A 226 -0.53 -8.40 3.22
N HIS A 227 -1.00 -7.33 2.58
CA HIS A 227 -2.25 -6.67 2.92
C HIS A 227 -2.99 -6.27 1.64
N ILE A 228 -4.14 -6.90 1.43
CA ILE A 228 -5.01 -6.65 0.27
C ILE A 228 -5.58 -5.24 0.35
N ILE A 229 -5.48 -4.49 -0.74
CA ILE A 229 -6.03 -3.13 -0.86
C ILE A 229 -6.97 -2.96 -2.06
N SER A 230 -7.23 -4.03 -2.83
CA SER A 230 -8.14 -4.02 -3.98
C SER A 230 -9.14 -5.17 -3.93
N GLN A 231 -10.40 -4.87 -4.27
CA GLN A 231 -11.42 -5.91 -4.50
C GLN A 231 -11.07 -6.83 -5.68
N SER A 232 -10.22 -6.39 -6.62
CA SER A 232 -9.71 -7.26 -7.69
C SER A 232 -8.92 -8.47 -7.17
N ALA A 233 -8.40 -8.42 -5.94
CA ALA A 233 -7.75 -9.53 -5.27
C ALA A 233 -8.73 -10.42 -4.47
N ALA A 234 -10.03 -10.41 -4.78
CA ALA A 234 -11.01 -11.23 -4.04
C ALA A 234 -10.69 -12.73 -4.01
N GLU A 235 -10.10 -13.29 -5.08
CA GLU A 235 -9.65 -14.69 -5.10
C GLU A 235 -8.39 -14.93 -4.26
N LEU A 236 -7.55 -13.90 -4.10
CA LEU A 236 -6.30 -13.98 -3.33
C LEU A 236 -6.56 -13.75 -1.84
N TRP A 237 -7.54 -12.91 -1.49
CA TRP A 237 -7.79 -12.46 -0.12
C TRP A 237 -7.89 -13.59 0.92
N PRO A 238 -8.65 -14.68 0.71
CA PRO A 238 -8.80 -15.72 1.73
C PRO A 238 -7.49 -16.44 2.09
N THR A 239 -6.51 -16.46 1.17
CA THR A 239 -5.25 -17.21 1.33
C THR A 239 -4.06 -16.30 1.58
N TYR A 240 -4.03 -15.15 0.89
CA TYR A 240 -2.87 -14.27 0.81
C TYR A 240 -3.07 -12.94 1.53
N HIS A 241 -4.14 -12.75 2.31
CA HIS A 241 -4.23 -11.61 3.22
C HIS A 241 -3.54 -11.94 4.54
N THR A 242 -2.64 -11.07 5.01
CA THR A 242 -1.86 -11.24 6.25
C THR A 242 -0.94 -12.48 6.22
N THR A 243 -0.43 -12.85 5.04
CA THR A 243 0.62 -13.88 4.89
C THR A 243 1.98 -13.25 5.19
N ILE A 244 2.77 -13.89 6.05
CA ILE A 244 4.15 -13.47 6.34
C ILE A 244 4.97 -13.54 5.06
N VAL A 245 5.70 -12.47 4.78
CA VAL A 245 6.60 -12.39 3.64
C VAL A 245 8.00 -12.77 4.10
N GLU A 246 8.54 -13.82 3.51
CA GLU A 246 9.87 -14.34 3.81
C GLU A 246 10.94 -13.77 2.87
N SER A 247 12.21 -14.10 3.10
CA SER A 247 13.33 -13.76 2.21
C SER A 247 13.50 -12.28 1.84
N ILE A 248 12.98 -11.36 2.68
CA ILE A 248 13.16 -9.92 2.50
C ILE A 248 14.61 -9.54 2.82
N HIS A 249 15.23 -8.76 1.95
CA HIS A 249 16.59 -8.26 2.17
C HIS A 249 16.62 -7.26 3.34
N SER A 250 17.67 -7.31 4.17
CA SER A 250 17.77 -6.49 5.41
C SER A 250 17.75 -4.98 5.20
N LYS A 251 18.07 -4.53 3.97
CA LYS A 251 18.04 -3.13 3.54
C LYS A 251 16.73 -2.71 2.84
N SER A 252 15.74 -3.59 2.75
CA SER A 252 14.50 -3.32 2.02
C SER A 252 13.51 -2.38 2.70
N ARG A 253 13.74 -1.97 3.97
CA ARG A 253 12.80 -1.13 4.74
C ARG A 253 12.30 0.09 3.97
N ALA A 254 13.21 0.86 3.37
CA ALA A 254 12.84 2.06 2.61
C ALA A 254 12.07 1.71 1.34
N TYR A 255 12.51 0.69 0.58
CA TYR A 255 11.85 0.25 -0.64
C TYR A 255 10.45 -0.33 -0.39
N LEU A 256 10.24 -1.07 0.71
CA LEU A 256 8.93 -1.55 1.14
C LEU A 256 7.98 -0.39 1.48
N PHE A 257 8.48 0.62 2.19
CA PHE A 257 7.69 1.82 2.48
C PHE A 257 7.32 2.57 1.20
N THR A 258 8.28 2.72 0.28
CA THR A 258 8.03 3.31 -1.05
C THR A 258 6.98 2.52 -1.82
N ARG A 259 7.04 1.19 -1.82
CA ARG A 259 6.04 0.35 -2.49
C ARG A 259 4.63 0.62 -1.95
N PHE A 260 4.50 0.73 -0.64
CA PHE A 260 3.23 1.07 -0.01
C PHE A 260 2.72 2.43 -0.50
N ALA A 261 3.58 3.47 -0.48
CA ALA A 261 3.24 4.79 -0.98
C ALA A 261 2.81 4.77 -2.47
N TRP A 262 3.56 4.08 -3.31
CA TRP A 262 3.30 3.93 -4.74
C TRP A 262 1.92 3.30 -5.02
N ALA A 263 1.56 2.26 -4.28
CA ALA A 263 0.27 1.61 -4.44
C ALA A 263 -0.90 2.47 -3.92
N ILE A 264 -0.70 3.22 -2.84
CA ILE A 264 -1.73 4.09 -2.24
C ILE A 264 -1.96 5.34 -3.09
N LEU A 265 -0.90 6.01 -3.54
CA LEU A 265 -1.01 7.27 -4.28
C LEU A 265 -1.69 7.10 -5.65
N PHE A 266 -1.60 5.91 -6.26
CA PHE A 266 -2.37 5.58 -7.46
C PHE A 266 -3.90 5.71 -7.23
N ARG A 267 -4.39 5.42 -6.02
CA ARG A 267 -5.83 5.46 -5.68
C ARG A 267 -6.38 6.87 -5.55
N VAL A 268 -5.52 7.87 -5.37
CA VAL A 268 -5.90 9.28 -5.21
C VAL A 268 -6.31 9.93 -6.52
N LYS A 269 -5.94 9.33 -7.66
CA LYS A 269 -6.16 9.89 -8.99
C LYS A 269 -7.59 10.37 -9.22
N LEU A 270 -8.59 9.56 -8.88
CA LEU A 270 -10.01 9.92 -9.08
C LEU A 270 -10.43 11.16 -8.29
N PHE A 271 -9.83 11.40 -7.14
CA PHE A 271 -10.08 12.60 -6.35
C PHE A 271 -9.43 13.85 -6.96
N VAL A 272 -8.22 13.69 -7.49
CA VAL A 272 -7.42 14.76 -8.14
C VAL A 272 -8.11 15.25 -9.41
N ILE A 273 -8.63 14.34 -10.22
CA ILE A 273 -9.20 14.65 -11.54
C ILE A 273 -10.73 14.81 -11.53
N ALA A 274 -11.36 14.94 -10.36
CA ALA A 274 -12.81 15.05 -10.22
C ALA A 274 -13.43 16.35 -10.78
N GLY A 275 -12.69 17.15 -11.55
CA GLY A 275 -13.14 18.41 -12.16
C GLY A 275 -13.16 19.64 -11.22
N GLU A 276 -12.99 19.44 -9.92
CA GLU A 276 -12.97 20.50 -8.91
C GLU A 276 -11.54 20.99 -8.64
N PRO A 277 -11.33 22.26 -8.23
CA PRO A 277 -10.03 22.73 -7.80
C PRO A 277 -9.49 21.96 -6.59
N ARG A 278 -8.18 21.69 -6.57
CA ARG A 278 -7.49 21.00 -5.48
C ARG A 278 -6.29 21.77 -4.98
N HIS A 279 -6.06 21.69 -3.67
CA HIS A 279 -4.82 22.10 -3.04
C HIS A 279 -3.88 20.90 -3.12
N VAL A 280 -2.81 21.01 -3.90
CA VAL A 280 -1.92 19.89 -4.20
C VAL A 280 -0.47 20.20 -3.85
N ILE A 281 0.31 19.16 -3.59
CA ILE A 281 1.76 19.22 -3.47
C ILE A 281 2.36 18.90 -4.85
N ARG A 282 3.20 19.78 -5.38
CA ARG A 282 3.92 19.58 -6.63
C ARG A 282 5.42 19.76 -6.47
N VAL A 283 6.13 19.08 -7.35
CA VAL A 283 7.57 19.24 -7.51
C VAL A 283 7.88 20.42 -8.42
N ALA A 284 8.60 21.42 -7.90
CA ALA A 284 9.18 22.50 -8.68
C ALA A 284 10.69 22.29 -8.86
N ARG A 285 11.18 22.41 -10.09
CA ARG A 285 12.62 22.43 -10.40
C ARG A 285 13.11 23.88 -10.43
N ILE A 286 14.07 24.21 -9.56
CA ILE A 286 14.69 25.53 -9.53
C ILE A 286 15.94 25.51 -10.44
N PRO A 287 16.32 26.63 -11.11
CA PRO A 287 17.48 26.70 -11.99
C PRO A 287 18.81 26.22 -11.40
N ALA A 288 18.94 26.14 -10.07
CA ALA A 288 20.11 25.62 -9.37
C ALA A 288 20.18 24.08 -9.33
N GLY A 289 19.24 23.36 -9.94
CA GLY A 289 19.14 21.90 -9.89
C GLY A 289 18.53 21.36 -8.59
N THR A 290 18.19 22.25 -7.65
CA THR A 290 17.51 21.89 -6.39
C THR A 290 16.01 21.69 -6.64
N LYS A 291 15.51 20.57 -6.11
CA LYS A 291 14.09 20.23 -6.10
C LYS A 291 13.42 20.89 -4.90
N GLU A 292 12.27 21.53 -5.10
CA GLU A 292 11.47 22.09 -4.03
C GLU A 292 10.03 21.57 -4.14
N TYR A 293 9.49 21.07 -3.03
CA TYR A 293 8.10 20.66 -2.94
C TYR A 293 7.26 21.85 -2.51
N LYS A 294 6.30 22.23 -3.34
CA LYS A 294 5.43 23.39 -3.12
C LYS A 294 3.98 22.97 -3.06
N THR A 295 3.21 23.75 -2.34
CA THR A 295 1.76 23.60 -2.28
C THR A 295 1.11 24.65 -3.18
N GLU A 296 0.17 24.26 -4.03
CA GLU A 296 -0.54 25.18 -4.91
C GLU A 296 -2.01 24.79 -5.09
N TYR A 297 -2.84 25.78 -5.41
CA TYR A 297 -4.23 25.55 -5.78
C TYR A 297 -4.32 25.45 -7.31
N CYS A 298 -4.64 24.26 -7.79
CA CYS A 298 -4.80 23.96 -9.21
C CYS A 298 -6.28 23.83 -9.58
N GLY A 299 -6.65 24.33 -10.76
CA GLY A 299 -7.99 24.15 -11.29
C GLY A 299 -8.23 22.71 -11.77
N GLY A 300 -9.49 22.24 -11.75
CA GLY A 300 -9.80 20.85 -12.13
C GLY A 300 -9.39 20.48 -13.56
N ALA A 301 -9.56 21.39 -14.53
CA ALA A 301 -9.11 21.16 -15.91
C ALA A 301 -7.58 21.05 -16.04
N GLU A 302 -6.84 21.80 -15.23
CA GLU A 302 -5.37 21.71 -15.18
C GLU A 302 -4.94 20.36 -14.61
N LEU A 303 -5.60 19.91 -13.55
CA LEU A 303 -5.33 18.62 -12.92
C LEU A 303 -5.69 17.44 -13.82
N GLU A 304 -6.81 17.50 -14.53
CA GLU A 304 -7.19 16.51 -15.56
C GLU A 304 -6.12 16.43 -16.66
N ASN A 305 -5.66 17.58 -17.16
CA ASN A 305 -4.62 17.60 -18.19
C ASN A 305 -3.27 17.03 -17.69
N ALA A 306 -2.92 17.29 -16.43
CA ALA A 306 -1.67 16.83 -15.85
C ALA A 306 -1.69 15.35 -15.40
N TYR A 307 -2.83 14.86 -14.90
CA TYR A 307 -2.93 13.56 -14.21
C TYR A 307 -4.01 12.62 -14.77
N GLY A 308 -4.81 13.06 -15.74
CA GLY A 308 -5.89 12.26 -16.35
C GLY A 308 -5.39 11.09 -17.21
N GLY A 309 -4.21 11.24 -17.83
CA GLY A 309 -3.53 10.18 -18.58
C GLY A 309 -3.20 8.94 -17.75
N GLY A 310 -3.17 7.74 -18.36
CA GLY A 310 -2.93 6.46 -17.69
C GLY A 310 -1.70 6.47 -16.78
N GLY A 311 -1.82 5.87 -15.59
CA GLY A 311 -0.78 5.86 -14.52
C GLY A 311 -0.20 4.49 -14.22
#